data_AF-A0A3D2FEI2-F1
#
_entry.id   AF-A0A3D2FEI2-F1
#
_cell.length_a   1.000
_cell.length_b   1.000
_cell.length_c   1.000
_cell.angle_alpha   90.00
_cell.angle_beta   90.00
_cell.angle_gamma   90.00
#
_symmetry.space_group_name_H-M   'P 1'
#
loop_
_entity.id
_entity.type
_entity.pdbx_description
1 polymer ?
#
loop_
_entity_poly.entity_id
_entity_poly.type
_entity_poly.pdbx_seq_one_letter_code
_entity_poly.pdbx_strand_id
1 'polypeptide(L)'
;MQRTYGNAGLAAVAYNGGEGRANGFTKEGKGLASETVNYVPIITGLSAERWRDDPPKAHDFRLDGDTPFLQSCLNLAKDRRLTRLSPPGPKHKAWGVQLAFGRTKSEAKAKVARLRSSCRALVKSEKTHYLSIKSRVQGKPAYVMARIGRNTKDAATTLCRKISSRGCSCKVYKNKVD
;
A
#
# COMPACT_ATOMS: atom_id res chain seq x y z
N MET A 1 8.26 -32.21 -3.02
CA MET A 1 8.97 -30.91 -2.94
C MET A 1 10.21 -30.96 -2.04
N GLN A 2 10.14 -31.23 -0.73
CA GLN A 2 11.36 -31.21 0.13
C GLN A 2 12.45 -32.19 -0.28
N ARG A 3 12.10 -33.43 -0.63
CA ARG A 3 13.08 -34.40 -1.17
C ARG A 3 13.72 -33.91 -2.47
N THR A 4 12.96 -33.20 -3.32
CA THR A 4 13.41 -32.68 -4.61
C THR A 4 14.38 -31.51 -4.47
N TYR A 5 14.12 -30.62 -3.50
CA TYR A 5 14.84 -29.37 -3.32
C TYR A 5 15.78 -29.35 -2.10
N GLY A 6 15.91 -30.47 -1.39
CA GLY A 6 16.88 -30.67 -0.30
C GLY A 6 16.47 -30.11 1.07
N ASN A 7 15.65 -29.05 1.14
CA ASN A 7 15.16 -28.50 2.41
C ASN A 7 13.75 -27.89 2.31
N ALA A 8 13.15 -27.63 3.47
CA ALA A 8 11.77 -27.13 3.59
C ALA A 8 11.60 -25.72 3.01
N GLY A 9 12.60 -24.85 3.13
CA GLY A 9 12.56 -23.51 2.56
C GLY A 9 12.54 -23.48 1.04
N LEU A 10 13.43 -24.24 0.39
CA LEU A 10 13.45 -24.35 -1.07
C LEU A 10 12.21 -25.10 -1.60
N ALA A 11 11.67 -26.02 -0.82
CA ALA A 11 10.35 -26.61 -1.10
C ALA A 11 9.23 -25.57 -1.04
N ALA A 12 9.26 -24.64 -0.08
CA ALA A 12 8.30 -23.55 0.02
C ALA A 12 8.43 -22.56 -1.15
N VAL A 13 9.66 -22.29 -1.61
CA VAL A 13 9.92 -21.52 -2.84
C VAL A 13 9.27 -22.20 -4.05
N ALA A 14 9.47 -23.50 -4.23
CA ALA A 14 8.90 -24.24 -5.34
C ALA A 14 7.36 -24.34 -5.26
N TYR A 15 6.81 -24.49 -4.05
CA TYR A 15 5.38 -24.57 -3.84
C TYR A 15 4.65 -23.28 -4.22
N ASN A 16 5.14 -22.12 -3.77
CA ASN A 16 4.51 -20.83 -4.10
C ASN A 16 4.96 -20.29 -5.47
N GLY A 17 6.26 -20.34 -5.76
CA GLY A 17 6.86 -19.73 -6.94
C GLY A 17 6.90 -20.63 -8.18
N GLY A 18 6.61 -21.92 -8.05
CA GLY A 18 6.76 -22.93 -9.11
C GLY A 18 8.19 -23.44 -9.26
N GLU A 19 8.32 -24.67 -9.78
CA GLU A 19 9.61 -25.38 -9.90
C GLU A 19 10.64 -24.65 -10.77
N GLY A 20 10.20 -24.02 -11.86
CA GLY A 20 11.09 -23.26 -12.75
C GLY A 20 11.73 -22.05 -12.05
N ARG A 21 10.96 -21.35 -11.20
CA ARG A 21 11.48 -20.22 -10.41
C ARG A 21 12.39 -20.71 -9.29
N ALA A 22 12.05 -21.81 -8.63
CA ALA A 22 12.92 -22.43 -7.64
C ALA A 22 14.26 -22.84 -8.25
N ASN A 23 14.25 -23.50 -9.41
CA ASN A 23 15.46 -23.88 -10.13
C ASN A 23 16.31 -22.66 -10.50
N GLY A 24 15.69 -21.61 -11.05
CA GLY A 24 16.39 -20.36 -11.36
C GLY A 24 17.01 -19.70 -10.13
N PHE A 25 16.31 -19.72 -9.00
CA PHE A 25 16.81 -19.15 -7.73
C PHE A 25 17.98 -19.94 -7.14
N THR A 26 17.95 -21.27 -7.24
CA THR A 26 18.97 -22.15 -6.65
C THR A 26 20.17 -22.40 -7.55
N LYS A 27 19.98 -22.45 -8.88
CA LYS A 27 21.02 -22.87 -9.85
C LYS A 27 21.56 -21.73 -10.67
N GLU A 28 20.77 -20.68 -10.88
CA GLU A 28 21.07 -19.61 -11.83
C GLU A 28 21.17 -18.23 -11.16
N GLY A 29 21.04 -18.16 -9.83
CA GLY A 29 21.10 -16.91 -9.07
C GLY A 29 19.97 -15.91 -9.40
N LYS A 30 18.88 -16.35 -10.04
CA LYS A 30 17.76 -15.48 -10.40
C LYS A 30 16.97 -15.06 -9.16
N GLY A 31 16.38 -13.87 -9.21
CA GLY A 31 15.52 -13.36 -8.13
C GLY A 31 14.17 -14.08 -8.02
N LEU A 32 13.53 -13.92 -6.87
CA LEU A 32 12.17 -14.40 -6.61
C LEU A 32 11.14 -13.29 -6.81
N ALA A 33 9.89 -13.67 -7.12
CA ALA A 33 8.78 -12.73 -7.07
C ALA A 33 8.56 -12.27 -5.62
N SER A 34 8.15 -11.02 -5.42
CA SER A 34 7.92 -10.44 -4.09
C SER A 34 6.90 -11.24 -3.26
N GLU A 35 5.92 -11.87 -3.92
CA GLU A 35 5.03 -12.83 -3.26
C GLU A 35 5.80 -14.00 -2.62
N THR A 36 6.67 -14.67 -3.38
CA THR A 36 7.47 -15.80 -2.89
C THR A 36 8.48 -15.39 -1.83
N VAL A 37 9.11 -14.22 -1.99
CA VAL A 37 10.01 -13.63 -0.98
C VAL A 37 9.30 -13.47 0.36
N ASN A 38 8.04 -13.03 0.35
CA ASN A 38 7.25 -12.87 1.56
C ASN A 38 6.66 -14.20 2.07
N TYR A 39 6.30 -15.11 1.17
CA TYR A 39 5.68 -16.38 1.52
C TYR A 39 6.60 -17.30 2.33
N VAL A 40 7.85 -17.47 1.91
CA VAL A 40 8.79 -18.40 2.54
C VAL A 40 8.99 -18.14 4.04
N PRO A 41 9.28 -16.91 4.51
CA PRO A 41 9.43 -16.65 5.94
C PRO A 41 8.11 -16.76 6.71
N ILE A 42 6.95 -16.54 6.09
CA ILE A 42 5.64 -16.75 6.75
C ILE A 42 5.45 -18.23 7.11
N ILE A 43 5.84 -19.14 6.22
CA ILE A 43 5.63 -20.58 6.40
C ILE A 43 6.77 -21.24 7.18
N THR A 44 8.01 -20.77 6.97
CA THR A 44 9.20 -21.47 7.48
C THR A 44 9.96 -20.70 8.55
N GLY A 45 9.64 -19.43 8.79
CA GLY A 45 10.33 -18.59 9.78
C GLY A 45 11.68 -18.04 9.33
N LEU A 46 12.22 -18.44 8.17
CA LEU A 46 13.49 -17.93 7.61
C LEU A 46 13.29 -17.45 6.17
N SER A 47 14.17 -16.56 5.69
CA SER A 47 14.13 -16.08 4.30
C SER A 47 14.52 -17.18 3.31
N ALA A 48 14.09 -17.02 2.05
CA ALA A 48 14.45 -17.94 0.97
C ALA A 48 15.98 -18.00 0.78
N GLU A 49 16.67 -16.87 0.92
CA GLU A 49 18.11 -16.76 0.82
C GLU A 49 18.80 -17.50 1.97
N ARG A 50 18.30 -17.37 3.21
CA ARG A 50 18.84 -18.13 4.34
C ARG A 50 18.76 -19.64 4.10
N TRP A 51 17.64 -20.11 3.55
CA TRP A 51 17.46 -21.51 3.20
C TRP A 51 18.32 -22.00 2.03
N ARG A 52 18.75 -21.09 1.14
CA ARG A 52 19.65 -21.43 0.02
C ARG A 52 21.11 -21.42 0.44
N ASP A 53 21.52 -20.38 1.17
CA ASP A 53 22.93 -20.03 1.35
C ASP A 53 23.49 -20.54 2.69
N ASP A 54 22.68 -20.59 3.75
CA ASP A 54 23.10 -21.08 5.07
C ASP A 54 21.92 -21.73 5.83
N PRO A 55 21.37 -22.84 5.30
CA PRO A 55 20.23 -23.52 5.91
C PRO A 55 20.62 -24.11 7.27
N PRO A 56 19.76 -24.00 8.30
CA PRO A 56 20.01 -24.64 9.57
C PRO A 56 20.02 -26.17 9.41
N LYS A 57 20.93 -26.85 10.14
CA LYS A 57 21.00 -28.33 10.15
C LYS A 57 19.70 -28.97 10.66
N ALA A 58 19.09 -28.33 11.65
CA ALA A 58 17.77 -28.66 12.17
C ALA A 58 16.99 -27.36 12.35
N HIS A 59 15.74 -27.34 11.90
CA HIS A 59 14.86 -26.19 12.06
C HIS A 59 13.62 -26.63 12.82
N ASP A 60 13.34 -25.93 13.91
CA ASP A 60 12.18 -26.20 14.73
C ASP A 60 10.96 -25.50 14.13
N PHE A 61 10.01 -26.31 13.63
CA PHE A 61 8.74 -25.82 13.08
C PHE A 61 7.61 -25.79 14.12
N ARG A 62 7.91 -26.08 15.40
CA ARG A 62 6.91 -26.00 16.47
C ARG A 62 6.46 -24.55 16.63
N LEU A 63 5.16 -24.39 16.85
CA LEU A 63 4.55 -23.07 17.02
C LEU A 63 4.94 -22.43 18.36
N ASP A 64 5.13 -23.25 19.39
CA ASP A 64 5.41 -22.79 20.76
C ASP A 64 6.10 -23.91 21.57
N GLY A 65 7.44 -23.90 21.59
CA GLY A 65 8.25 -24.79 22.41
C GLY A 65 7.78 -26.25 22.42
N ASP A 66 7.55 -26.79 23.61
CA ASP A 66 7.11 -28.17 23.82
C ASP A 66 5.58 -28.35 23.80
N THR A 67 4.82 -27.27 23.55
CA THR A 67 3.36 -27.33 23.47
C THR A 67 2.93 -28.12 22.23
N PRO A 68 2.01 -29.11 22.35
CA PRO A 68 1.51 -29.86 21.19
C PRO A 68 0.87 -28.96 20.14
N PHE A 69 1.13 -29.24 18.86
CA PHE A 69 0.73 -28.39 17.72
C PHE A 69 -0.74 -27.92 17.78
N LEU A 70 -1.68 -28.83 18.05
CA LEU A 70 -3.10 -28.48 18.12
C LEU A 70 -3.38 -27.46 19.23
N GLN A 71 -2.76 -27.63 20.40
CA GLN A 71 -2.94 -26.73 21.53
C GLN A 71 -2.32 -25.36 21.22
N SER A 72 -1.09 -25.30 20.67
CA SER A 72 -0.46 -24.05 20.27
C SER A 72 -1.28 -23.32 19.19
N CYS A 73 -1.83 -24.06 18.22
CA CYS A 73 -2.68 -23.51 17.17
C CYS A 73 -3.96 -22.89 17.74
N LEU A 74 -4.62 -23.58 18.67
CA LEU A 74 -5.81 -23.08 19.35
C LEU A 74 -5.50 -21.85 20.23
N ASN A 75 -4.38 -21.85 20.94
CA ASN A 75 -3.93 -20.69 21.71
C ASN A 75 -3.68 -19.50 20.79
N LEU A 76 -2.94 -19.69 19.70
CA LEU A 76 -2.73 -18.64 18.70
C LEU A 76 -4.06 -18.13 18.13
N ALA A 77 -5.02 -19.01 17.83
CA ALA A 77 -6.32 -18.60 17.32
C ALA A 77 -7.13 -17.76 18.33
N LYS A 78 -7.08 -18.12 19.62
CA LYS A 78 -7.76 -17.40 20.71
C LYS A 78 -7.12 -16.05 21.00
N ASP A 79 -5.78 -16.03 21.05
CA ASP A 79 -5.02 -14.88 21.51
C ASP A 79 -4.52 -14.00 20.37
N ARG A 80 -4.73 -14.38 19.09
CA ARG A 80 -4.25 -13.58 17.97
C ARG A 80 -4.82 -12.17 18.07
N ARG A 81 -3.91 -11.21 18.17
CA ARG A 81 -4.20 -9.82 17.86
C ARG A 81 -3.97 -9.67 16.37
N LEU A 82 -5.04 -9.78 15.59
CA LEU A 82 -4.95 -9.36 14.19
C LEU A 82 -4.50 -7.90 14.18
N THR A 83 -3.47 -7.59 13.40
CA THR A 83 -3.17 -6.21 13.04
C THR A 83 -4.46 -5.61 12.51
N ARG A 84 -4.99 -4.61 13.22
CA ARG A 84 -6.24 -3.96 12.82
C ARG A 84 -6.06 -3.51 11.38
N LEU A 85 -6.89 -4.04 10.48
CA LEU A 85 -6.94 -3.52 9.12
C LEU A 85 -7.14 -2.01 9.24
N SER A 86 -6.28 -1.24 8.57
CA SER A 86 -6.47 0.20 8.49
C SER A 86 -7.92 0.46 8.10
N PRO A 87 -8.66 1.30 8.84
CA PRO A 87 -10.02 1.64 8.46
C PRO A 87 -10.04 2.05 6.99
N PRO A 88 -11.06 1.64 6.21
CA PRO A 88 -11.15 2.05 4.82
C PRO A 88 -11.00 3.58 4.75
N GLY A 89 -10.16 4.03 3.83
CA GLY A 89 -9.88 5.45 3.67
C GLY A 89 -11.18 6.25 3.49
N PRO A 90 -11.19 7.55 3.81
CA PRO A 90 -12.38 8.37 3.62
C PRO A 90 -12.89 8.25 2.18
N LYS A 91 -14.18 7.92 2.02
CA LYS A 91 -14.80 7.79 0.69
C LYS A 91 -14.68 9.12 -0.05
N HIS A 92 -13.86 9.14 -1.10
CA HIS A 92 -13.72 10.28 -1.98
C HIS A 92 -14.58 10.09 -3.22
N LYS A 93 -15.12 11.20 -3.72
CA LYS A 93 -15.79 11.23 -5.03
C LYS A 93 -14.78 10.84 -6.13
N ALA A 94 -15.23 10.19 -7.20
CA ALA A 94 -14.35 9.62 -8.23
C ALA A 94 -13.44 10.65 -8.93
N TRP A 95 -13.85 11.91 -8.98
CA TRP A 95 -13.09 13.02 -9.54
C TRP A 95 -12.89 14.13 -8.51
N GLY A 96 -11.78 14.86 -8.63
CA GLY A 96 -11.46 15.98 -7.76
C GLY A 96 -10.91 17.18 -8.52
N VAL A 97 -11.43 18.37 -8.21
CA VAL A 97 -10.89 19.65 -8.67
C VAL A 97 -9.84 20.11 -7.66
N GLN A 98 -8.57 19.98 -8.02
CA GLN A 98 -7.45 20.36 -7.17
C GLN A 98 -7.22 21.87 -7.20
N LEU A 99 -7.22 22.48 -6.02
CA LEU A 99 -7.05 23.92 -5.83
C LEU A 99 -5.64 24.25 -5.31
N ALA A 100 -5.10 23.39 -4.46
CA ALA A 100 -3.79 23.56 -3.83
C ALA A 100 -3.22 22.22 -3.38
N PHE A 101 -1.96 22.23 -2.95
CA PHE A 101 -1.29 21.07 -2.34
C PHE A 101 -0.21 21.52 -1.35
N GLY A 102 0.08 20.70 -0.35
CA GLY A 102 1.16 20.91 0.63
C GLY A 102 1.82 19.59 1.04
N ARG A 103 2.93 19.65 1.77
CA ARG A 103 3.55 18.47 2.38
C ARG A 103 2.74 17.99 3.59
N THR A 104 2.02 18.91 4.24
CA THR A 104 1.11 18.62 5.35
C THR A 104 -0.30 19.12 5.06
N LYS A 105 -1.28 18.60 5.82
CA LYS A 105 -2.67 19.08 5.76
C LYS A 105 -2.80 20.55 6.12
N SER A 106 -1.99 21.04 7.06
CA SER A 106 -1.96 22.46 7.46
C SER A 106 -1.45 23.35 6.32
N GLU A 107 -0.36 22.96 5.66
CA GLU A 107 0.16 23.69 4.50
C GLU A 107 -0.87 23.75 3.35
N ALA A 108 -1.55 22.64 3.08
CA ALA A 108 -2.61 22.60 2.07
C ALA A 108 -3.80 23.50 2.44
N LYS A 109 -4.24 23.51 3.71
CA LYS A 109 -5.29 24.40 4.22
C LYS A 109 -4.91 25.88 4.05
N ALA A 110 -3.69 26.25 4.45
CA ALA A 110 -3.20 27.62 4.35
C ALA A 110 -3.20 28.11 2.89
N LYS A 111 -2.78 27.26 1.94
CA LYS A 111 -2.82 27.60 0.51
C LYS A 111 -4.24 27.77 -0.04
N VAL A 112 -5.21 26.96 0.42
CA VAL A 112 -6.63 27.16 0.07
C VAL A 112 -7.15 28.49 0.64
N ALA A 113 -6.78 28.84 1.87
CA ALA A 113 -7.19 30.10 2.49
C ALA A 113 -6.62 31.34 1.75
N ARG A 114 -5.44 31.22 1.13
CA ARG A 114 -4.79 32.26 0.33
C ARG A 114 -5.33 32.39 -1.11
N LEU A 115 -6.32 31.60 -1.51
CA LEU A 115 -6.99 31.81 -2.80
C LEU A 115 -7.55 33.23 -2.91
N ARG A 116 -7.60 33.77 -4.13
CA ARG A 116 -8.16 35.10 -4.42
C ARG A 116 -9.58 35.23 -3.86
N SER A 117 -9.95 36.43 -3.42
CA SER A 117 -11.28 36.74 -2.88
C SER A 117 -12.41 36.29 -3.81
N SER A 118 -12.23 36.51 -5.12
CA SER A 118 -13.16 36.09 -6.18
C SER A 118 -13.50 34.60 -6.15
N CYS A 119 -12.61 33.74 -5.67
CA CYS A 119 -12.79 32.29 -5.64
C CYS A 119 -13.17 31.78 -4.25
N ARG A 120 -12.81 32.51 -3.19
CA ARG A 120 -13.09 32.10 -1.81
C ARG A 120 -14.58 31.86 -1.56
N ALA A 121 -15.46 32.69 -2.11
CA ALA A 121 -16.91 32.51 -1.96
C ALA A 121 -17.38 31.17 -2.55
N LEU A 122 -16.94 30.84 -3.77
CA LEU A 122 -17.29 29.58 -4.44
C LEU A 122 -16.69 28.36 -3.73
N VAL A 123 -15.45 28.47 -3.23
CA VAL A 123 -14.78 27.35 -2.54
C VAL A 123 -15.36 27.15 -1.13
N LYS A 124 -15.81 28.20 -0.44
CA LYS A 124 -16.43 28.11 0.89
C LYS A 124 -17.79 27.40 0.86
N SER A 125 -18.54 27.49 -0.23
CA SER A 125 -19.81 26.74 -0.39
C SER A 125 -19.59 25.26 -0.70
N GLU A 126 -18.34 24.80 -0.82
CA GLU A 126 -17.99 23.45 -1.23
C GLU A 126 -17.16 22.75 -0.14
N LYS A 127 -17.36 21.44 0.02
CA LYS A 127 -16.52 20.65 0.93
C LYS A 127 -15.17 20.39 0.28
N THR A 128 -14.13 21.03 0.81
CA THR A 128 -12.74 20.73 0.43
C THR A 128 -12.25 19.48 1.17
N HIS A 129 -11.85 18.47 0.41
CA HIS A 129 -11.22 17.25 0.90
C HIS A 129 -9.70 17.35 0.80
N TYR A 130 -9.00 16.68 1.72
CA TYR A 130 -7.54 16.65 1.76
C TYR A 130 -7.08 15.20 1.58
N LEU A 131 -6.47 14.91 0.43
CA LEU A 131 -6.07 13.55 0.04
C LEU A 131 -4.55 13.43 0.09
N SER A 132 -4.04 12.45 0.84
CA SER A 132 -2.61 12.14 0.84
C SER A 132 -2.27 11.26 -0.37
N ILE A 133 -1.40 11.73 -1.25
CA ILE A 133 -0.96 11.00 -2.44
C ILE A 133 0.53 10.75 -2.34
N LYS A 134 0.93 9.47 -2.39
CA LYS A 134 2.34 9.06 -2.42
C LYS A 134 3.02 9.62 -3.67
N SER A 135 4.25 10.12 -3.51
CA SER A 135 5.08 10.50 -4.65
C SER A 135 5.46 9.28 -5.46
N ARG A 136 5.53 9.42 -6.79
CA ARG A 136 6.10 8.40 -7.68
C ARG A 136 7.63 8.47 -7.74
N VAL A 137 8.21 9.56 -7.23
CA VAL A 137 9.66 9.75 -7.17
C VAL A 137 10.17 9.15 -5.87
N GLN A 138 11.15 8.25 -5.97
CA GLN A 138 11.78 7.58 -4.84
C GLN A 138 12.35 8.61 -3.85
N GLY A 139 12.21 8.34 -2.55
CA GLY A 139 12.70 9.22 -1.48
C GLY A 139 11.92 10.52 -1.26
N LYS A 140 10.91 10.85 -2.08
CA LYS A 140 10.07 12.02 -1.86
C LYS A 140 8.88 11.71 -0.95
N PRO A 141 8.52 12.62 -0.02
CA PRO A 141 7.37 12.43 0.85
C PRO A 141 6.06 12.42 0.07
N ALA A 142 4.99 11.93 0.70
CA ALA A 142 3.64 12.10 0.20
C ALA A 142 3.23 13.58 0.20
N TYR A 143 2.31 13.94 -0.69
CA TYR A 143 1.73 15.28 -0.77
C TYR A 143 0.26 15.23 -0.40
N VAL A 144 -0.22 16.25 0.31
CA VAL A 144 -1.63 16.45 0.64
C VAL A 144 -2.27 17.37 -0.40
N MET A 145 -3.16 16.83 -1.21
CA MET A 145 -3.92 17.55 -2.23
C MET A 145 -5.24 18.08 -1.66
N ALA A 146 -5.51 19.37 -1.84
CA ALA A 146 -6.79 19.97 -1.50
C ALA A 146 -7.71 19.92 -2.74
N ARG A 147 -8.79 19.15 -2.67
CA ARG A 147 -9.72 18.91 -3.79
C ARG A 147 -11.18 19.09 -3.41
N ILE A 148 -11.97 19.62 -4.33
CA ILE A 148 -13.44 19.54 -4.28
C ILE A 148 -13.89 18.32 -5.09
N GLY A 149 -14.69 17.44 -4.49
CA GLY A 149 -15.08 16.16 -5.08
C GLY A 149 -16.27 16.24 -6.04
N ARG A 150 -16.27 15.42 -7.10
CA ARG A 150 -17.36 15.22 -8.07
C ARG A 150 -17.47 13.76 -8.54
N ASN A 151 -18.68 13.32 -8.85
CA ASN A 151 -18.92 11.94 -9.32
C ASN A 151 -18.37 11.71 -10.74
N THR A 152 -18.39 12.74 -11.61
CA THR A 152 -18.01 12.62 -13.02
C THR A 152 -16.90 13.61 -13.40
N LYS A 153 -16.17 13.29 -14.49
CA LYS A 153 -15.13 14.15 -15.07
C LYS A 153 -15.72 15.48 -15.52
N ASP A 154 -16.89 15.46 -16.14
CA ASP A 154 -17.53 16.64 -16.69
C ASP A 154 -17.96 17.60 -15.59
N ALA A 155 -18.57 17.10 -14.51
CA ALA A 155 -18.92 17.93 -13.36
C ALA A 155 -17.68 18.57 -12.70
N ALA A 156 -16.55 17.85 -12.63
CA ALA A 156 -15.29 18.40 -12.16
C ALA A 156 -14.72 19.46 -13.12
N THR A 157 -14.82 19.22 -14.42
CA THR A 157 -14.34 20.13 -15.46
C THR A 157 -15.13 21.42 -15.48
N THR A 158 -16.46 21.34 -15.40
CA THR A 158 -17.35 22.51 -15.29
C THR A 158 -17.03 23.35 -14.05
N LEU A 159 -16.83 22.72 -12.88
CA LEU A 159 -16.41 23.45 -11.68
C LEU A 159 -15.03 24.11 -11.86
N CYS A 160 -14.06 23.39 -12.41
CA CYS A 160 -12.73 23.95 -12.66
C CYS A 160 -12.81 25.15 -13.61
N ARG A 161 -13.56 25.07 -14.72
CA ARG A 161 -13.80 26.22 -15.62
C ARG A 161 -14.38 27.43 -14.90
N LYS A 162 -15.34 27.23 -13.99
CA LYS A 162 -15.95 28.29 -13.18
C LYS A 162 -14.98 28.92 -12.16
N ILE A 163 -13.96 28.19 -11.74
CA ILE A 163 -12.89 28.67 -10.85
C ILE A 163 -11.84 29.43 -11.67
N SER A 164 -11.42 28.86 -12.81
CA SER A 164 -10.43 29.48 -13.69
C SER A 164 -10.93 30.76 -14.33
N SER A 165 -12.24 30.86 -14.66
CA SER A 165 -12.84 32.11 -15.17
C SER A 165 -12.78 33.26 -14.16
N ARG A 166 -12.55 32.97 -12.87
CA ARG A 166 -12.34 33.96 -11.80
C ARG A 166 -10.85 34.20 -11.49
N GLY A 167 -9.96 33.72 -12.36
CA GLY A 167 -8.52 33.91 -12.28
C GLY A 167 -7.80 33.05 -11.24
N CYS A 168 -8.39 31.92 -10.85
CA CYS A 168 -7.79 30.97 -9.91
C CYS A 168 -7.32 29.68 -10.59
N SER A 169 -6.22 29.12 -10.08
CA SER A 169 -5.72 27.84 -10.57
C SER A 169 -6.64 26.70 -10.14
N CYS A 170 -6.89 25.79 -11.07
CA CYS A 170 -7.54 24.53 -10.80
C CYS A 170 -7.04 23.47 -11.78
N LYS A 171 -7.10 22.20 -11.38
CA LYS A 171 -6.85 21.07 -12.28
C LYS A 171 -7.68 19.86 -11.88
N VAL A 172 -8.22 19.15 -12.87
CA VAL A 172 -9.08 17.99 -12.66
C VAL A 172 -8.24 16.72 -12.61
N TYR A 173 -8.50 15.87 -11.61
CA TYR A 173 -7.85 14.58 -11.45
C TYR A 173 -8.89 13.50 -11.12
N LYS A 174 -8.65 12.28 -11.60
CA LYS A 174 -9.31 11.09 -11.06
C LYS A 174 -8.77 10.84 -9.65
N ASN A 175 -9.64 10.73 -8.66
CA ASN A 175 -9.25 10.28 -7.34
C ASN A 175 -9.11 8.75 -7.41
N LYS A 176 -7.93 8.24 -7.07
CA LYS A 176 -7.78 6.81 -6.83
C LYS A 176 -8.45 6.55 -5.48
N VAL A 177 -9.54 5.82 -5.50
CA VAL A 177 -10.14 5.25 -4.31
C VAL A 177 -9.42 3.92 -4.18
N ASP A 178 -8.55 3.82 -3.18
CA ASP A 178 -7.97 2.54 -2.78
C ASP A 178 -9.06 1.70 -2.10
#